data_AF-A0A6A4M4B3-F1
#
_entry.id   AF-A0A6A4M4B3-F1
#
_cell.length_a   1.000
_cell.length_b   1.000
_cell.length_c   1.000
_cell.angle_alpha   90.00
_cell.angle_beta   90.00
_cell.angle_gamma   90.00
#
_symmetry.space_group_name_H-M   'P 1'
#
loop_
_entity.id
_entity.type
_entity.pdbx_description
1 polymer ?
#
loop_
_entity_poly.entity_id
_entity_poly.type
_entity_poly.pdbx_seq_one_letter_code
_entity_poly.pdbx_strand_id
1 'polypeptide(L)'
;FPPQLFDLSQLVSALYFDTYSTLTKVQRMEWNNRAVSTIHAIFIATLSLYFVFWSDLFTDHEHAGLMTFRSSQLSTFALGVSVGYFVADLGMIFWLYPSLGGVEYVNYIFGSIGDFVDLPRGLEFRIVHHSLAAIAVAYALFTGEGQLYTFMVLISEVTTPEINMRWYLDTAGLKKSTAYLINGVVIFFAWMVSYMIYIHYGIFQKNMTHYWHPSKMKKI
;
A
#
# COMPACT_ATOMS: atom_id res chain seq x y z
N PHE A 1 16.18 12.62 4.36
CA PHE A 1 15.76 12.27 2.99
C PHE A 1 16.60 13.05 2.00
N PRO A 2 17.03 12.48 0.85
CA PRO A 2 17.90 13.21 -0.06
C PRO A 2 17.08 14.38 -0.63
N PRO A 3 17.54 15.65 -0.48
CA PRO A 3 16.86 16.83 -0.99
C PRO A 3 16.51 16.72 -2.49
N GLN A 4 17.34 15.98 -3.23
CA GLN A 4 17.33 15.83 -4.67
C GLN A 4 16.06 15.19 -5.26
N LEU A 5 15.39 14.26 -4.53
CA LEU A 5 14.14 13.65 -4.99
C LEU A 5 12.95 14.60 -4.88
N PHE A 6 12.97 15.50 -3.90
CA PHE A 6 11.97 16.54 -3.72
C PHE A 6 12.09 17.63 -4.80
N ASP A 7 13.31 17.96 -5.19
CA ASP A 7 13.59 18.98 -6.21
C ASP A 7 13.15 18.52 -7.61
N LEU A 8 13.37 17.24 -7.94
CA LEU A 8 12.94 16.69 -9.23
C LEU A 8 11.42 16.62 -9.36
N SER A 9 10.71 16.19 -8.30
CA SER A 9 9.24 16.14 -8.32
C SER A 9 8.63 17.54 -8.33
N GLN A 10 9.26 18.52 -7.66
CA GLN A 10 8.89 19.94 -7.73
C GLN A 10 9.05 20.49 -9.14
N LEU A 11 10.17 20.21 -9.81
CA LEU A 11 10.44 20.73 -11.15
C LEU A 11 9.46 20.15 -12.18
N VAL A 12 9.23 18.83 -12.14
CA VAL A 12 8.28 18.18 -13.05
C VAL A 12 6.85 18.65 -12.78
N SER A 13 6.44 18.78 -11.51
CA SER A 13 5.09 19.26 -11.17
C SER A 13 4.87 20.73 -11.55
N ALA A 14 5.87 21.58 -11.35
CA ALA A 14 5.81 23.00 -11.73
C ALA A 14 5.82 23.22 -13.26
N LEU A 15 6.40 22.29 -14.03
CA LEU A 15 6.45 22.38 -15.49
C LEU A 15 5.19 21.82 -16.19
N TYR A 16 4.49 20.87 -15.57
CA TYR A 16 3.32 20.21 -16.17
C TYR A 16 1.97 20.59 -15.54
N PHE A 17 1.96 21.19 -14.34
CA PHE A 17 0.74 21.59 -13.65
C PHE A 17 0.84 23.02 -13.11
N ASP A 18 0.24 23.98 -13.81
CA ASP A 18 0.12 25.39 -13.37
C ASP A 18 -0.51 25.52 -11.97
N THR A 19 -1.33 24.55 -11.58
CA THR A 19 -1.91 24.45 -10.23
C THR A 19 -0.84 24.35 -9.16
N TYR A 20 0.29 23.66 -9.40
CA TYR A 20 1.32 23.37 -8.40
C TYR A 20 1.94 24.64 -7.82
N SER A 21 2.21 25.65 -8.65
CA SER A 21 2.79 26.93 -8.21
C SER A 21 1.85 27.74 -7.32
N THR A 22 0.53 27.49 -7.41
CA THR A 22 -0.49 28.19 -6.62
C THR A 22 -0.73 27.53 -5.25
N LEU A 23 -0.18 26.33 -5.01
CA LEU A 23 -0.41 25.57 -3.78
C LEU A 23 0.38 26.13 -2.59
N THR A 24 -0.23 26.04 -1.41
CA THR A 24 0.45 26.32 -0.13
C THR A 24 1.62 25.36 0.09
N LYS A 25 2.54 25.72 1.00
CA LYS A 25 3.70 24.87 1.33
C LYS A 25 3.28 23.47 1.81
N VAL A 26 2.20 23.38 2.58
CA VAL A 26 1.65 22.11 3.08
C VAL A 26 1.05 21.29 1.94
N GLN A 27 0.27 21.91 1.05
CA GLN A 27 -0.30 21.21 -0.11
C GLN A 27 0.76 20.72 -1.10
N ARG A 28 1.84 21.48 -1.31
CA ARG A 28 2.98 21.03 -2.14
C ARG A 28 3.69 19.82 -1.54
N MET A 29 3.83 19.79 -0.22
CA MET A 29 4.41 18.63 0.47
C MET A 29 3.53 17.39 0.30
N GLU A 30 2.21 17.53 0.51
CA GLU A 30 1.24 16.44 0.27
C GLU A 30 1.25 15.99 -1.21
N TRP A 31 1.28 16.93 -2.15
CA TRP A 31 1.37 16.64 -3.58
C TRP A 31 2.61 15.78 -3.91
N ASN A 32 3.77 16.16 -3.36
CA ASN A 32 5.02 15.44 -3.59
C ASN A 32 5.01 14.07 -2.91
N ASN A 33 4.45 13.96 -1.70
CA ASN A 33 4.29 12.68 -1.01
C ASN A 33 3.43 11.71 -1.82
N ARG A 34 2.35 12.21 -2.46
CA ARG A 34 1.50 11.42 -3.36
C ARG A 34 2.22 10.96 -4.61
N ALA A 35 3.19 11.73 -5.12
CA ALA A 35 4.00 11.30 -6.25
C ALA A 35 4.93 10.14 -5.84
N VAL A 36 5.55 10.24 -4.67
CA VAL A 36 6.39 9.17 -4.11
C VAL A 36 5.58 7.90 -3.84
N SER A 37 4.37 8.03 -3.27
CA SER A 37 3.50 6.88 -3.02
C SER A 37 3.02 6.21 -4.31
N THR A 38 2.77 7.00 -5.36
CA THR A 38 2.43 6.48 -6.69
C THR A 38 3.55 5.62 -7.27
N ILE A 39 4.80 6.10 -7.18
CA ILE A 39 5.98 5.34 -7.66
C ILE A 39 6.14 4.04 -6.87
N HIS A 40 6.03 4.11 -5.54
CA HIS A 40 6.09 2.93 -4.68
C HIS A 40 5.01 1.90 -5.04
N ALA A 41 3.77 2.36 -5.18
CA ALA A 41 2.62 1.53 -5.48
C ALA A 41 2.76 0.81 -6.82
N ILE A 42 3.19 1.52 -7.89
CA ILE A 42 3.45 0.91 -9.20
C ILE A 42 4.54 -0.15 -9.08
N PHE A 43 5.63 0.16 -8.38
CA PHE A 43 6.73 -0.79 -8.17
C PHE A 43 6.26 -2.07 -7.46
N ILE A 44 5.61 -1.93 -6.31
CA ILE A 44 5.24 -3.10 -5.50
C ILE A 44 4.06 -3.87 -6.11
N ALA A 45 3.09 -3.20 -6.74
CA ALA A 45 1.99 -3.88 -7.42
C ALA A 45 2.51 -4.70 -8.61
N THR A 46 3.45 -4.17 -9.39
CA THR A 46 4.06 -4.88 -10.52
C THR A 46 4.81 -6.13 -10.05
N LEU A 47 5.66 -6.00 -9.02
CA LEU A 47 6.38 -7.14 -8.46
C LEU A 47 5.42 -8.16 -7.83
N SER A 48 4.38 -7.70 -7.16
CA SER A 48 3.35 -8.57 -6.57
C SER A 48 2.63 -9.39 -7.65
N LEU A 49 2.21 -8.76 -8.74
CA LEU A 49 1.59 -9.45 -9.87
C LEU A 49 2.55 -10.48 -10.48
N TYR A 50 3.82 -10.11 -10.68
CA TYR A 50 4.86 -11.02 -11.16
C TYR A 50 5.02 -12.24 -10.23
N PHE A 51 5.16 -12.02 -8.92
CA PHE A 51 5.35 -13.09 -7.96
C PHE A 51 4.14 -14.02 -7.84
N VAL A 52 2.93 -13.47 -7.88
CA VAL A 52 1.69 -14.26 -7.69
C VAL A 52 1.34 -15.07 -8.94
N PHE A 53 1.55 -14.53 -10.15
CA PHE A 53 1.03 -15.14 -11.38
C PHE A 53 2.10 -15.72 -12.31
N TRP A 54 3.32 -15.20 -12.30
CA TRP A 54 4.35 -15.56 -13.29
C TRP A 54 5.60 -16.20 -12.69
N SER A 55 5.88 -16.02 -11.41
CA SER A 55 7.07 -16.55 -10.76
C SER A 55 6.90 -18.00 -10.33
N ASP A 56 7.94 -18.81 -10.53
CA ASP A 56 8.01 -20.19 -10.03
C ASP A 56 8.17 -20.27 -8.50
N LEU A 57 8.42 -19.14 -7.82
CA LEU A 57 8.68 -19.08 -6.38
C LEU A 57 7.54 -19.68 -5.53
N PHE A 58 6.31 -19.44 -5.96
CA PHE A 58 5.09 -19.83 -5.24
C PHE A 58 4.26 -20.85 -6.02
N THR A 59 4.90 -21.69 -6.85
CA THR A 59 4.26 -22.74 -7.64
C THR A 59 4.27 -24.08 -6.91
N ASP A 60 3.20 -24.88 -7.00
CA ASP A 60 3.10 -26.20 -6.38
C ASP A 60 4.00 -27.22 -7.10
N HIS A 61 5.28 -27.27 -6.76
CA HIS A 61 6.15 -28.39 -7.09
C HIS A 61 6.13 -29.42 -5.96
N GLU A 62 5.97 -30.71 -6.29
CA GLU A 62 5.83 -31.84 -5.34
C GLU A 62 6.92 -31.93 -4.25
N HIS A 63 8.04 -31.20 -4.37
CA HIS A 63 9.21 -31.31 -3.48
C HIS A 63 9.66 -29.99 -2.84
N ALA A 64 8.95 -28.88 -3.03
CA ALA A 64 9.42 -27.55 -2.62
C ALA A 64 8.91 -27.06 -1.23
N GLY A 65 8.38 -27.96 -0.39
CA GLY A 65 7.86 -27.60 0.95
C GLY A 65 6.60 -26.71 0.90
N LEU A 66 6.11 -26.27 2.06
CA LEU A 66 4.93 -25.39 2.15
C LEU A 66 5.23 -24.00 1.57
N MET A 67 4.36 -23.49 0.68
CA MET A 67 4.49 -22.16 0.07
C MET A 67 4.64 -21.01 1.06
N THR A 68 4.11 -21.18 2.27
CA THR A 68 4.18 -20.19 3.35
C THR A 68 5.59 -19.94 3.85
N PHE A 69 6.54 -20.84 3.63
CA PHE A 69 7.93 -20.68 4.09
C PHE A 69 8.90 -20.35 2.95
N ARG A 70 8.38 -20.05 1.76
CA ARG A 70 9.20 -19.77 0.58
C ARG A 70 9.47 -18.28 0.46
N SER A 71 10.73 -17.95 0.20
CA SER A 71 11.20 -16.59 -0.08
C SER A 71 12.39 -16.64 -1.04
N SER A 72 12.69 -15.50 -1.65
CA SER A 72 13.83 -15.30 -2.55
C SER A 72 14.52 -13.97 -2.22
N GLN A 73 15.75 -13.78 -2.69
CA GLN A 73 16.45 -12.50 -2.51
C GLN A 73 15.67 -11.34 -3.14
N LEU A 74 15.06 -11.55 -4.31
CA LEU A 74 14.28 -10.53 -5.01
C LEU A 74 12.98 -10.20 -4.26
N SER A 75 12.29 -11.20 -3.73
CA SER A 75 11.05 -10.98 -2.98
C SER A 75 11.32 -10.30 -1.64
N THR A 76 12.36 -10.72 -0.92
CA THR A 76 12.82 -10.06 0.31
C THR A 76 13.27 -8.62 0.03
N PHE A 77 13.98 -8.37 -1.07
CA PHE A 77 14.33 -7.01 -1.49
C PHE A 77 13.09 -6.14 -1.74
N ALA A 78 12.10 -6.66 -2.46
CA ALA A 78 10.85 -5.96 -2.74
C ALA A 78 10.11 -5.55 -1.44
N LEU A 79 9.97 -6.49 -0.50
CA LEU A 79 9.37 -6.21 0.80
C LEU A 79 10.22 -5.23 1.62
N GLY A 80 11.55 -5.29 1.52
CA GLY A 80 12.46 -4.34 2.16
C GLY A 80 12.25 -2.90 1.69
N VAL A 81 12.06 -2.70 0.37
CA VAL A 81 11.68 -1.40 -0.19
C VAL A 81 10.33 -0.93 0.36
N SER A 82 9.34 -1.81 0.45
CA SER A 82 8.03 -1.49 1.03
C SER A 82 8.09 -1.12 2.51
N VAL A 83 8.85 -1.85 3.34
CA VAL A 83 9.04 -1.49 4.75
C VAL A 83 9.69 -0.11 4.86
N GLY A 84 10.75 0.15 4.08
CA GLY A 84 11.40 1.46 4.05
C GLY A 84 10.43 2.58 3.67
N TYR A 85 9.56 2.35 2.69
CA TYR A 85 8.52 3.29 2.30
C TYR A 85 7.49 3.52 3.42
N PHE A 86 6.96 2.48 4.07
CA PHE A 86 6.00 2.66 5.16
C PHE A 86 6.60 3.42 6.34
N VAL A 87 7.87 3.15 6.69
CA VAL A 87 8.59 3.91 7.72
C VAL A 87 8.73 5.38 7.32
N ALA A 88 9.02 5.66 6.04
CA ALA A 88 9.08 7.02 5.52
C ALA A 88 7.74 7.75 5.63
N ASP A 89 6.64 7.09 5.25
CA ASP A 89 5.29 7.69 5.28
C ASP A 89 4.84 7.97 6.72
N LEU A 90 5.07 7.04 7.65
CA LEU A 90 4.86 7.26 9.08
C LEU A 90 5.73 8.38 9.63
N GLY A 91 7.02 8.40 9.27
CA GLY A 91 7.95 9.46 9.64
C GLY A 91 7.51 10.84 9.17
N MET A 92 6.96 10.94 7.96
CA MET A 92 6.39 12.18 7.42
C MET A 92 5.17 12.66 8.21
N ILE A 93 4.29 11.73 8.61
CA ILE A 93 3.12 12.04 9.45
C ILE A 93 3.57 12.61 10.80
N PHE A 94 4.58 12.00 11.44
CA PHE A 94 5.16 12.51 12.69
C PHE A 94 5.94 13.82 12.51
N TRP A 95 6.55 14.06 11.36
CA TRP A 95 7.27 15.32 11.08
C TRP A 95 6.31 16.49 10.84
N LEU A 96 5.16 16.25 10.21
CA LEU A 96 4.08 17.22 10.01
C LEU A 96 3.18 17.41 11.23
N TYR A 97 3.41 16.64 12.30
CA TYR A 97 2.67 16.64 13.55
C TYR A 97 2.39 18.03 14.16
N PRO A 98 3.32 19.02 14.13
CA PRO A 98 3.05 20.37 14.64
C PRO A 98 2.02 21.14 13.80
N SER A 99 1.86 20.80 12.52
CA SER A 99 0.88 21.40 11.60
C SER A 99 -0.44 20.63 11.48
N LEU A 100 -0.55 19.47 12.14
CA LEU A 100 -1.71 18.57 12.13
C LEU A 100 -2.49 18.54 13.47
N GLY A 101 -2.13 19.37 14.45
CA GLY A 101 -2.88 19.52 15.72
C GLY A 101 -2.10 19.26 17.01
N GLY A 102 -0.83 18.86 16.96
CA GLY A 102 0.02 18.80 18.16
C GLY A 102 -0.43 17.77 19.23
N VAL A 103 -0.21 18.06 20.52
CA VAL A 103 -0.43 17.12 21.66
C VAL A 103 -1.88 16.60 21.77
N GLU A 104 -2.85 17.33 21.22
CA GLU A 104 -4.25 16.91 21.11
C GLU A 104 -4.41 15.63 20.27
N TYR A 105 -3.55 15.42 19.27
CA TYR A 105 -3.56 14.24 18.40
C TYR A 105 -3.11 12.94 19.10
N VAL A 106 -2.15 13.01 20.03
CA VAL A 106 -1.71 11.83 20.83
C VAL A 106 -2.69 11.54 21.96
N ASN A 107 -3.25 12.57 22.59
CA ASN A 107 -4.33 12.39 23.57
C ASN A 107 -5.60 11.83 22.92
N TYR A 108 -5.82 12.06 21.62
CA TYR A 108 -6.90 11.43 20.86
C TYR A 108 -6.66 9.92 20.63
N ILE A 109 -5.45 9.54 20.16
CA ILE A 109 -5.11 8.12 19.89
C ILE A 109 -5.01 7.28 21.16
N PHE A 110 -4.53 7.85 22.27
CA PHE A 110 -4.31 7.12 23.52
C PHE A 110 -5.36 7.42 24.61
N GLY A 111 -6.24 8.40 24.42
CA GLY A 111 -7.08 8.93 25.50
C GLY A 111 -8.56 8.55 25.48
N SER A 112 -9.15 7.98 24.43
CA SER A 112 -10.56 7.59 24.52
C SER A 112 -11.04 6.54 23.52
N ILE A 113 -11.31 5.36 24.07
CA ILE A 113 -12.61 4.73 23.84
C ILE A 113 -13.66 5.74 24.37
N GLY A 114 -14.26 6.55 23.52
CA GLY A 114 -15.39 7.41 23.90
C GLY A 114 -15.23 8.89 23.54
N ASP A 115 -15.86 9.25 22.44
CA ASP A 115 -16.59 10.51 22.21
C ASP A 115 -15.85 11.86 22.33
N PHE A 116 -16.04 12.66 21.28
CA PHE A 116 -15.80 14.12 21.21
C PHE A 116 -14.42 14.55 20.69
N VAL A 117 -14.31 14.67 19.36
CA VAL A 117 -13.66 15.75 18.56
C VAL A 117 -13.31 15.20 17.16
N ASP A 118 -13.82 15.84 16.11
CA ASP A 118 -13.71 15.42 14.71
C ASP A 118 -12.26 15.54 14.17
N LEU A 119 -11.48 14.45 14.24
CA LEU A 119 -10.48 14.24 13.20
C LEU A 119 -11.24 14.02 11.87
N PRO A 120 -10.73 14.47 10.71
CA PRO A 120 -11.25 13.94 9.45
C PRO A 120 -11.15 12.42 9.50
N ARG A 121 -12.30 11.72 9.61
CA ARG A 121 -12.44 10.26 9.89
C ARG A 121 -11.54 9.34 9.03
N GLY A 122 -10.95 9.84 7.95
CA GLY A 122 -9.98 9.11 7.13
C GLY A 122 -8.54 9.06 7.67
N LEU A 123 -8.11 9.98 8.55
CA LEU A 123 -6.71 10.08 8.96
C LEU A 123 -6.31 9.02 10.00
N GLU A 124 -7.14 8.79 11.03
CA GLU A 124 -6.96 7.66 11.98
C GLU A 124 -6.90 6.33 11.26
N PHE A 125 -7.88 6.08 10.39
CA PHE A 125 -7.95 4.85 9.61
C PHE A 125 -6.69 4.66 8.77
N ARG A 126 -6.19 5.74 8.13
CA ARG A 126 -4.95 5.68 7.35
C ARG A 126 -3.77 5.25 8.21
N ILE A 127 -3.62 5.79 9.41
CA ILE A 127 -2.46 5.53 10.27
C ILE A 127 -2.51 4.14 10.87
N VAL A 128 -3.68 3.71 11.34
CA VAL A 128 -3.87 2.33 11.79
C VAL A 128 -3.62 1.35 10.66
N HIS A 129 -4.19 1.59 9.47
CA HIS A 129 -4.00 0.73 8.30
C HIS A 129 -2.53 0.64 7.87
N HIS A 130 -1.84 1.78 7.75
CA HIS A 130 -0.43 1.81 7.33
C HIS A 130 0.48 1.20 8.40
N SER A 131 0.18 1.36 9.69
CA SER A 131 0.93 0.72 10.78
C SER A 131 0.76 -0.79 10.76
N LEU A 132 -0.48 -1.27 10.63
CA LEU A 132 -0.77 -2.72 10.54
C LEU A 132 -0.14 -3.33 9.28
N ALA A 133 -0.23 -2.64 8.13
CA ALA A 133 0.41 -3.05 6.90
C ALA A 133 1.95 -3.09 7.04
N ALA A 134 2.54 -2.06 7.65
CA ALA A 134 3.99 -2.02 7.90
C ALA A 134 4.45 -3.19 8.78
N ILE A 135 3.72 -3.50 9.85
CA ILE A 135 4.01 -4.63 10.73
C ILE A 135 3.89 -5.96 9.98
N ALA A 136 2.82 -6.15 9.20
CA ALA A 136 2.60 -7.38 8.44
C ALA A 136 3.68 -7.60 7.36
N VAL A 137 4.05 -6.54 6.63
CA VAL A 137 5.11 -6.59 5.60
C VAL A 137 6.48 -6.79 6.25
N ALA A 138 6.76 -6.12 7.38
CA ALA A 138 8.00 -6.31 8.13
C ALA A 138 8.12 -7.72 8.70
N TYR A 139 7.03 -8.30 9.20
CA TYR A 139 7.02 -9.69 9.64
C TYR A 139 7.44 -10.62 8.50
N ALA A 140 6.77 -10.53 7.34
CA ALA A 140 7.10 -11.37 6.18
C ALA A 140 8.51 -11.14 5.61
N LEU A 141 9.03 -9.93 5.76
CA LEU A 141 10.41 -9.59 5.42
C LEU A 141 11.41 -10.30 6.36
N PHE A 142 11.22 -10.18 7.68
CA PHE A 142 12.20 -10.65 8.67
C PHE A 142 12.15 -12.16 8.91
N THR A 143 10.97 -12.78 8.83
CA THR A 143 10.83 -14.23 9.00
C THR A 143 11.05 -14.98 7.69
N GLY A 144 10.85 -14.32 6.54
CA GLY A 144 10.80 -14.98 5.24
C GLY A 144 9.54 -15.81 5.04
N GLU A 145 8.57 -15.71 5.95
CA GLU A 145 7.33 -16.47 5.94
C GLU A 145 6.15 -15.62 5.46
N GLY A 146 5.13 -16.26 4.88
CA GLY A 146 3.90 -15.61 4.46
C GLY A 146 4.05 -14.66 3.27
N GLN A 147 5.22 -14.60 2.62
CA GLN A 147 5.49 -13.63 1.55
C GLN A 147 4.46 -13.69 0.41
N LEU A 148 4.00 -14.88 0.02
CA LEU A 148 2.94 -15.04 -0.99
C LEU A 148 1.67 -14.25 -0.63
N TYR A 149 1.18 -14.42 0.60
CA TYR A 149 -0.02 -13.71 1.07
C TYR A 149 0.22 -12.21 1.16
N THR A 150 1.42 -11.80 1.59
CA THR A 150 1.83 -10.40 1.60
C THR A 150 1.77 -9.82 0.19
N PHE A 151 2.33 -10.49 -0.83
CA PHE A 151 2.24 -10.03 -2.21
C PHE A 151 0.80 -10.02 -2.74
N MET A 152 -0.03 -11.01 -2.41
CA MET A 152 -1.44 -10.98 -2.80
C MET A 152 -2.17 -9.74 -2.28
N VAL A 153 -1.93 -9.38 -1.02
CA VAL A 153 -2.49 -8.14 -0.45
C VAL A 153 -1.89 -6.92 -1.15
N LEU A 154 -0.57 -6.89 -1.38
CA LEU A 154 0.11 -5.77 -2.03
C LEU A 154 -0.30 -5.54 -3.49
N ILE A 155 -0.98 -6.47 -4.17
CA ILE A 155 -1.64 -6.20 -5.46
C ILE A 155 -2.66 -5.05 -5.33
N SER A 156 -3.31 -4.88 -4.15
CA SER A 156 -4.27 -3.79 -3.95
C SER A 156 -3.65 -2.39 -4.05
N GLU A 157 -2.32 -2.26 -3.95
CA GLU A 157 -1.61 -1.00 -4.19
C GLU A 157 -1.81 -0.46 -5.61
N VAL A 158 -2.27 -1.27 -6.57
CA VAL A 158 -2.68 -0.78 -7.90
C VAL A 158 -3.75 0.31 -7.83
N THR A 159 -4.52 0.40 -6.73
CA THR A 159 -5.51 1.46 -6.52
C THR A 159 -4.89 2.79 -6.07
N THR A 160 -3.68 2.78 -5.52
CA THR A 160 -3.01 3.96 -4.94
C THR A 160 -2.70 5.05 -5.97
N PRO A 161 -2.13 4.76 -7.16
CA PRO A 161 -1.97 5.74 -8.23
C PRO A 161 -3.29 6.42 -8.59
N GLU A 162 -4.38 5.67 -8.56
CA GLU A 162 -5.68 6.15 -9.02
C GLU A 162 -6.34 7.04 -7.97
N ILE A 163 -6.21 6.68 -6.69
CA ILE A 163 -6.61 7.52 -5.56
C ILE A 163 -5.81 8.83 -5.56
N ASN A 164 -4.50 8.77 -5.83
CA ASN A 164 -3.66 9.97 -5.94
C ASN A 164 -4.04 10.84 -7.13
N MET A 165 -4.29 10.24 -8.28
CA MET A 165 -4.76 10.95 -9.47
C MET A 165 -6.10 11.64 -9.21
N ARG A 166 -7.02 10.98 -8.48
CA ARG A 166 -8.28 11.59 -8.07
C ARG A 166 -8.07 12.84 -7.22
N TRP A 167 -7.13 12.77 -6.29
CA TRP A 167 -6.77 13.90 -5.44
C TRP A 167 -6.13 15.04 -6.24
N TYR A 168 -5.29 14.74 -7.22
CA TYR A 168 -4.73 15.75 -8.13
C TYR A 168 -5.83 16.45 -8.95
N LEU A 169 -6.78 15.69 -9.49
CA LEU A 169 -7.94 16.25 -10.20
C LEU A 169 -8.83 17.09 -9.29
N ASP A 170 -9.07 16.67 -8.05
CA ASP A 170 -9.80 17.45 -7.05
C ASP A 170 -9.10 18.79 -6.80
N THR A 171 -7.80 18.73 -6.48
CA THR A 171 -6.96 19.90 -6.18
C THR A 171 -6.86 20.89 -7.34
N ALA A 172 -6.91 20.39 -8.57
CA ALA A 172 -6.97 21.21 -9.79
C ALA A 172 -8.37 21.79 -10.10
N GLY A 173 -9.37 21.55 -9.26
CA GLY A 173 -10.75 22.02 -9.47
C GLY A 173 -11.55 21.21 -10.50
N LEU A 174 -11.07 20.02 -10.87
CA LEU A 174 -11.61 19.20 -11.98
C LEU A 174 -12.62 18.14 -11.53
N LYS A 175 -13.29 18.27 -10.38
CA LYS A 175 -14.29 17.30 -9.88
C LYS A 175 -15.42 16.98 -10.85
N LYS A 176 -15.81 17.96 -11.67
CA LYS A 176 -16.92 17.84 -12.63
C LYS A 176 -16.47 17.30 -14.00
N SER A 177 -15.19 16.99 -14.16
CA SER A 177 -14.64 16.50 -15.43
C SER A 177 -14.98 15.02 -15.66
N THR A 178 -15.04 14.62 -16.93
CA THR A 178 -15.15 13.20 -17.32
C THR A 178 -13.94 12.39 -16.83
N ALA A 179 -12.76 12.99 -16.76
CA ALA A 179 -11.56 12.34 -16.23
C ALA A 179 -11.73 11.93 -14.75
N TYR A 180 -12.34 12.78 -13.93
CA TYR A 180 -12.64 12.47 -12.52
C TYR A 180 -13.66 11.31 -12.39
N LEU A 181 -14.66 11.27 -13.27
CA LEU A 181 -15.62 10.16 -13.33
C LEU A 181 -14.95 8.85 -13.74
N ILE A 182 -14.19 8.85 -14.84
CA ILE A 182 -13.48 7.67 -15.35
C ILE A 182 -12.52 7.13 -14.28
N ASN A 183 -11.73 8.00 -13.65
CA ASN A 183 -10.84 7.62 -12.57
C ASN A 183 -11.61 6.91 -11.43
N GLY A 184 -12.80 7.40 -11.06
CA GLY A 184 -13.64 6.73 -10.08
C GLY A 184 -14.12 5.34 -10.48
N VAL A 185 -14.47 5.15 -11.75
CA VAL A 185 -14.83 3.83 -12.31
C VAL A 185 -13.63 2.89 -12.29
N VAL A 186 -12.44 3.37 -12.66
CA VAL A 186 -11.20 2.59 -12.63
C VAL A 186 -10.86 2.15 -11.21
N ILE A 187 -10.95 3.04 -10.21
CA ILE A 187 -10.73 2.68 -8.79
C ILE A 187 -11.67 1.54 -8.38
N PHE A 188 -12.95 1.64 -8.71
CA PHE A 188 -13.94 0.62 -8.35
C PHE A 188 -13.57 -0.76 -8.92
N PHE A 189 -13.26 -0.84 -10.22
CA PHE A 189 -12.91 -2.10 -10.85
C PHE A 189 -11.54 -2.63 -10.40
N ALA A 190 -10.54 -1.77 -10.24
CA ALA A 190 -9.23 -2.14 -9.72
C ALA A 190 -9.34 -2.74 -8.32
N TRP A 191 -10.12 -2.12 -7.43
CA TRP A 191 -10.39 -2.66 -6.11
C TRP A 191 -11.13 -4.00 -6.16
N MET A 192 -12.18 -4.12 -6.99
CA MET A 192 -12.92 -5.38 -7.16
C MET A 192 -12.02 -6.52 -7.62
N VAL A 193 -11.18 -6.29 -8.63
CA VAL A 193 -10.28 -7.32 -9.17
C VAL A 193 -9.26 -7.77 -8.12
N SER A 194 -8.59 -6.83 -7.45
CA SER A 194 -7.63 -7.17 -6.37
C SER A 194 -8.30 -7.96 -5.25
N TYR A 195 -9.54 -7.61 -4.89
CA TYR A 195 -10.31 -8.35 -3.89
C TYR A 195 -10.71 -9.76 -4.35
N MET A 196 -11.09 -9.93 -5.61
CA MET A 196 -11.41 -11.25 -6.18
C MET A 196 -10.18 -12.16 -6.19
N ILE A 197 -9.00 -11.64 -6.57
CA ILE A 197 -7.73 -12.40 -6.56
C ILE A 197 -7.43 -12.92 -5.15
N TYR A 198 -7.55 -12.06 -4.14
CA TYR A 198 -7.33 -12.42 -2.74
C TYR A 198 -8.26 -13.56 -2.28
N ILE A 199 -9.57 -13.45 -2.55
CA ILE A 199 -10.54 -14.50 -2.20
C ILE A 199 -10.24 -15.80 -2.92
N HIS A 200 -9.97 -15.75 -4.23
CA HIS A 200 -9.78 -16.95 -5.04
C HIS A 200 -8.57 -17.77 -4.56
N TYR A 201 -7.44 -17.11 -4.30
CA TYR A 201 -6.25 -17.77 -3.78
C TYR A 201 -6.42 -18.23 -2.32
N GLY A 202 -7.10 -17.45 -1.49
CA GLY A 202 -7.41 -17.85 -0.11
C GLY A 202 -8.25 -19.13 -0.04
N ILE A 203 -9.24 -19.27 -0.94
CA ILE A 203 -10.06 -20.49 -1.06
C ILE A 203 -9.23 -21.65 -1.64
N PHE A 204 -8.43 -21.39 -2.68
CA PHE A 204 -7.58 -22.41 -3.30
C PHE A 204 -6.61 -23.04 -2.30
N GLN A 205 -5.94 -22.24 -1.46
CA GLN A 205 -5.00 -22.76 -0.46
C GLN A 205 -5.69 -23.48 0.71
N LYS A 206 -6.86 -22.99 1.16
CA LYS A 206 -7.65 -23.70 2.16
C LYS A 206 -8.05 -25.10 1.67
N ASN A 207 -8.36 -25.23 0.39
CA ASN A 207 -8.66 -26.53 -0.20
C ASN A 207 -7.41 -27.41 -0.26
N MET A 208 -6.24 -26.88 -0.67
CA MET A 208 -4.97 -27.62 -0.70
C MET A 208 -4.54 -28.12 0.68
N THR A 209 -4.58 -27.28 1.71
CA THR A 209 -4.23 -27.66 3.10
C THR A 209 -5.18 -28.71 3.68
N HIS A 210 -6.45 -28.75 3.27
CA HIS A 210 -7.39 -29.81 3.63
C HIS A 210 -7.02 -31.18 3.01
N TYR A 211 -6.37 -31.20 1.85
CA TYR A 211 -5.85 -32.43 1.24
C TYR A 211 -4.54 -32.91 1.88
N TRP A 212 -3.68 -31.98 2.34
CA TRP A 212 -2.38 -32.27 2.97
C TRP A 212 -2.43 -32.44 4.51
N HIS A 213 -3.61 -32.70 5.09
CA HIS A 213 -3.72 -32.95 6.53
C HIS A 213 -2.97 -34.25 6.92
N PRO A 214 -2.12 -34.26 7.98
CA PRO A 214 -1.30 -35.44 8.35
C PRO A 214 -2.11 -36.72 8.62
N SER A 215 -3.38 -36.59 8.96
CA SER A 215 -4.30 -37.72 9.15
C SER A 215 -4.69 -38.43 7.85
N LYS A 216 -4.53 -37.79 6.69
CA LYS A 216 -4.81 -38.38 5.36
C LYS A 216 -3.56 -38.90 4.65
N MET A 217 -2.36 -38.42 5.02
CA MET A 217 -1.09 -38.94 4.49
C MET A 217 -0.73 -40.35 4.99
N LYS A 218 -1.38 -40.85 6.05
CA LYS A 218 -1.15 -42.21 6.60
C LYS A 218 -1.90 -43.34 5.87
N LYS A 219 -2.50 -43.08 4.71
CA LYS A 219 -3.32 -44.06 3.96
C LYS A 219 -2.81 -44.40 2.56
N ILE A 220 -1.55 -44.12 2.27
CA ILE A 220 -0.89 -44.52 1.02
C ILE A 220 0.36 -45.30 1.37
#